data_AF-A0A660VLV3-F1
#
_entry.id   AF-A0A660VLV3-F1
#
_cell.length_a   1.000
_cell.length_b   1.000
_cell.length_c   1.000
_cell.angle_alpha   90.00
_cell.angle_beta   90.00
_cell.angle_gamma   90.00
#
_symmetry.space_group_name_H-M   'P 1'
#
loop_
_entity.id
_entity.type
_entity.pdbx_description
1 polymer ?
#
loop_
_entity_poly.entity_id
_entity_poly.type
_entity_poly.pdbx_seq_one_letter_code
_entity_poly.pdbx_strand_id
1 'polypeptide(L)'
;MLDHHSDAYGLNDLGDIAGWALQFGPSQPSVVWTADGQTLRLPVGDLGVNQIQGTAEHINNHGDVVGLDSNPGPHGGNPDFEPLGWVAFQATEASPVVKANLLSLVDPAGVAYWRRLHPFEINDRGEICGIGVATDFMGTSGGARGFLMVPNTPDRFRNLSRALRGVNGHPVLIAKGTLEPGTAVDVALYKAAPNASGFLMLGLDTLYAPLKGGVLVPDVGSAGGVMLPAITDGSGAVTLASTWPVGIPANVEIVAQYWIADAAGAHGFSASNAITQTSN
;
A
#
# COMPACT_ATOMS: atom_id res chain seq x y z
N MET A 1 -23.95 -0.05 7.46
CA MET A 1 -24.78 0.61 8.49
C MET A 1 -23.80 1.08 9.55
N LEU A 2 -23.48 2.39 9.59
CA LEU A 2 -22.56 2.94 10.60
C LEU A 2 -23.33 3.02 11.92
N ASP A 3 -22.84 2.33 12.96
CA ASP A 3 -23.40 2.36 14.31
C ASP A 3 -23.13 3.74 14.96
N HIS A 4 -23.77 4.05 16.09
CA HIS A 4 -23.95 5.41 16.63
C HIS A 4 -22.66 6.20 17.01
N HIS A 5 -21.45 5.65 16.83
CA HIS A 5 -20.18 6.32 17.13
C HIS A 5 -19.05 5.80 16.22
N SER A 6 -19.01 6.24 14.97
CA SER A 6 -17.91 5.99 14.03
C SER A 6 -17.75 7.21 13.14
N ASP A 7 -16.50 7.63 12.90
CA ASP A 7 -16.21 8.70 11.95
C ASP A 7 -15.36 8.15 10.80
N ALA A 8 -15.64 8.68 9.60
CA ALA A 8 -14.88 8.47 8.39
C ALA A 8 -14.04 9.72 8.09
N TYR A 9 -12.76 9.54 7.78
CA TYR A 9 -11.81 10.62 7.52
C TYR A 9 -11.24 10.57 6.10
N GLY A 10 -10.81 9.41 5.63
CA GLY A 10 -10.21 9.23 4.29
C GLY A 10 -11.04 8.32 3.39
N LEU A 11 -11.00 8.57 2.07
CA LEU A 11 -11.60 7.74 1.03
C LEU A 11 -10.61 7.62 -0.13
N ASN A 12 -10.32 6.41 -0.59
CA ASN A 12 -9.51 6.19 -1.79
C ASN A 12 -10.39 5.98 -3.05
N ASP A 13 -9.78 5.92 -4.24
CA ASP A 13 -10.50 5.71 -5.51
C ASP A 13 -11.07 4.30 -5.66
N LEU A 14 -10.64 3.37 -4.81
CA LEU A 14 -11.19 2.01 -4.76
C LEU A 14 -12.52 1.95 -4.00
N GLY A 15 -12.88 3.02 -3.28
CA GLY A 15 -14.07 3.07 -2.44
C GLY A 15 -13.83 2.64 -1.00
N ASP A 16 -12.58 2.44 -0.60
CA ASP A 16 -12.21 2.09 0.78
C ASP A 16 -12.14 3.36 1.62
N ILE A 17 -12.67 3.28 2.84
CA ILE A 17 -12.81 4.39 3.78
C ILE A 17 -11.94 4.13 5.00
N ALA A 18 -11.08 5.08 5.37
CA ALA A 18 -10.33 5.09 6.62
C ALA A 18 -11.09 5.84 7.71
N GLY A 19 -11.05 5.33 8.95
CA GLY A 19 -11.60 6.02 10.10
C GLY A 19 -11.43 5.26 11.42
N TRP A 20 -12.41 5.39 12.31
CA TRP A 20 -12.47 4.66 13.58
C TRP A 20 -13.90 4.24 13.92
N ALA A 21 -14.05 3.19 14.75
CA ALA A 21 -15.36 2.67 15.13
C ALA A 21 -15.41 2.12 16.57
N LEU A 22 -16.36 2.59 17.41
CA LEU A 22 -16.57 2.04 18.77
C LEU A 22 -17.16 0.63 18.80
N GLN A 23 -17.71 0.13 17.70
CA GLN A 23 -18.35 -1.19 17.62
C GLN A 23 -17.42 -2.34 18.07
N PHE A 24 -16.13 -2.07 18.10
CA PHE A 24 -15.07 -3.03 18.27
C PHE A 24 -14.41 -3.05 19.65
N GLY A 25 -14.94 -2.24 20.57
CA GLY A 25 -14.52 -2.13 21.95
C GLY A 25 -14.48 -0.68 22.42
N PRO A 26 -14.27 -0.43 23.72
CA PRO A 26 -14.21 0.92 24.28
C PRO A 26 -13.02 1.76 23.78
N SER A 27 -12.15 1.19 22.94
CA SER A 27 -10.85 1.74 22.63
C SER A 27 -10.77 2.57 21.35
N GLN A 28 -11.86 2.83 20.59
CA GLN A 28 -11.76 3.56 19.31
C GLN A 28 -10.69 2.98 18.36
N PRO A 29 -10.80 1.71 17.93
CA PRO A 29 -9.85 1.15 16.98
C PRO A 29 -9.94 1.86 15.63
N SER A 30 -8.79 2.05 15.00
CA SER A 30 -8.72 2.45 13.60
C SER A 30 -9.21 1.33 12.70
N VAL A 31 -9.97 1.70 11.68
CA VAL A 31 -10.62 0.75 10.77
C VAL A 31 -10.50 1.22 9.33
N VAL A 32 -10.57 0.25 8.42
CA VAL A 32 -10.84 0.47 7.01
C VAL A 32 -12.15 -0.23 6.65
N TRP A 33 -13.13 0.51 6.14
CA TRP A 33 -14.31 -0.07 5.51
C TRP A 33 -14.02 -0.24 4.03
N THR A 34 -14.03 -1.47 3.53
CA THR A 34 -13.71 -1.75 2.14
C THR A 34 -14.92 -1.58 1.23
N ALA A 35 -14.70 -1.35 -0.05
CA ALA A 35 -15.78 -1.17 -1.03
C ALA A 35 -16.70 -2.40 -1.19
N ASP A 36 -16.22 -3.60 -0.84
CA ASP A 36 -17.00 -4.83 -0.81
C ASP A 36 -17.80 -5.03 0.49
N GLY A 37 -17.74 -4.06 1.41
CA GLY A 37 -18.51 -4.03 2.65
C GLY A 37 -17.85 -4.76 3.83
N GLN A 38 -16.59 -5.19 3.70
CA GLN A 38 -15.84 -5.68 4.85
C GLN A 38 -15.39 -4.52 5.75
N THR A 39 -15.00 -4.86 6.98
CA THR A 39 -14.41 -3.91 7.92
C THR A 39 -13.15 -4.51 8.48
N LEU A 40 -12.02 -3.92 8.10
CA LEU A 40 -10.69 -4.34 8.53
C LEU A 40 -10.30 -3.52 9.75
N ARG A 41 -10.04 -4.20 10.87
CA ARG A 41 -9.42 -3.54 12.02
C ARG A 41 -7.94 -3.39 11.74
N LEU A 42 -7.43 -2.17 11.85
CA LEU A 42 -6.00 -1.94 11.78
C LEU A 42 -5.40 -2.29 13.14
N PRO A 43 -4.31 -3.08 13.21
CA PRO A 43 -3.63 -3.35 14.45
C PRO A 43 -2.88 -2.08 14.90
N VAL A 44 -3.59 -1.17 15.56
CA VAL A 44 -2.99 0.07 16.08
C VAL A 44 -2.21 -0.21 17.37
N GLY A 45 -2.56 -1.26 18.11
CA GLY A 45 -1.89 -1.60 19.36
C GLY A 45 -0.68 -2.50 19.16
N ASP A 46 0.52 -1.91 19.17
CA ASP A 46 1.73 -2.51 19.77
C ASP A 46 2.95 -1.56 19.79
N LEU A 47 2.75 -0.27 20.11
CA LEU A 47 3.87 0.58 20.58
C LEU A 47 4.22 0.29 22.06
N GLY A 48 3.93 -0.92 22.57
CA GLY A 48 4.23 -1.35 23.93
C GLY A 48 3.11 -1.17 24.96
N VAL A 49 1.88 -0.85 24.54
CA VAL A 49 0.70 -0.79 25.42
C VAL A 49 -0.51 -1.50 24.82
N ASN A 50 -1.16 -2.35 25.62
CA ASN A 50 -2.33 -3.15 25.27
C ASN A 50 -3.63 -2.34 25.03
N GLN A 51 -3.54 -1.07 24.60
CA GLN A 51 -4.69 -0.22 24.30
C GLN A 51 -4.64 0.24 22.85
N ILE A 52 -5.55 -0.30 22.04
CA ILE A 52 -5.74 0.00 20.62
C ILE A 52 -6.59 1.27 20.51
N GLN A 53 -6.03 2.43 20.87
CA GLN A 53 -6.70 3.71 20.61
C GLN A 53 -6.00 4.44 19.48
N GLY A 54 -6.70 4.68 18.38
CA GLY A 54 -6.14 5.48 17.32
C GLY A 54 -7.10 5.70 16.19
N THR A 55 -6.77 6.69 15.38
CA THR A 55 -7.58 7.15 14.27
C THR A 55 -6.83 6.92 12.97
N ALA A 56 -7.43 6.20 12.01
CA ALA A 56 -6.96 6.23 10.64
C ALA A 56 -7.47 7.52 9.98
N GLU A 57 -6.55 8.40 9.57
CA GLU A 57 -6.87 9.71 9.02
C GLU A 57 -7.03 9.64 7.49
N HIS A 58 -6.19 8.85 6.82
CA HIS A 58 -6.21 8.75 5.36
C HIS A 58 -5.75 7.39 4.84
N ILE A 59 -6.19 7.03 3.64
CA ILE A 59 -5.85 5.80 2.92
C ILE A 59 -5.55 6.10 1.45
N ASN A 60 -4.53 5.48 0.86
CA ASN A 60 -4.24 5.59 -0.57
C ASN A 60 -4.80 4.39 -1.37
N ASN A 61 -4.65 4.39 -2.69
CA ASN A 61 -5.10 3.29 -3.56
C ASN A 61 -4.25 2.01 -3.46
N HIS A 62 -3.20 2.02 -2.65
CA HIS A 62 -2.43 0.82 -2.30
C HIS A 62 -2.91 0.16 -1.01
N GLY A 63 -3.87 0.78 -0.30
CA GLY A 63 -4.29 0.34 1.02
C GLY A 63 -3.29 0.69 2.12
N ASP A 64 -2.35 1.61 1.86
CA ASP A 64 -1.53 2.19 2.92
C ASP A 64 -2.37 3.22 3.67
N VAL A 65 -2.31 3.17 5.00
CA VAL A 65 -3.10 4.01 5.88
C VAL A 65 -2.16 4.83 6.75
N VAL A 66 -2.46 6.11 6.93
CA VAL A 66 -1.82 6.96 7.93
C VAL A 66 -2.80 7.33 9.02
N GLY A 67 -2.29 7.54 10.22
CA GLY A 67 -3.15 7.87 11.34
C GLY A 67 -2.41 8.33 12.58
N LEU A 68 -3.19 8.49 13.64
CA LEU A 68 -2.76 8.91 14.96
C LEU A 68 -3.01 7.81 15.98
N ASP A 69 -2.09 7.65 16.91
CA ASP A 69 -2.31 6.89 18.14
C ASP A 69 -2.82 7.87 19.21
N SER A 70 -4.02 7.66 19.75
CA SER A 70 -4.62 8.60 20.71
C SER A 70 -4.19 8.33 22.15
N ASN A 71 -3.46 7.23 22.42
CA ASN A 71 -2.99 6.92 23.75
C ASN A 71 -1.46 7.05 23.86
N PRO A 72 -0.95 8.04 24.62
CA PRO A 72 0.49 8.23 24.81
C PRO A 72 1.11 7.20 25.78
N GLY A 73 0.85 5.90 25.60
CA GLY A 73 1.53 4.83 26.32
C GLY A 73 1.52 4.94 27.86
N PRO A 74 2.46 4.27 28.57
CA PRO A 74 2.60 4.35 30.03
C PRO A 74 3.10 5.72 30.51
N HIS A 75 3.38 6.64 29.59
CA HIS A 75 3.86 7.99 29.86
C HIS A 75 2.72 8.99 30.04
N GLY A 76 1.48 8.55 30.28
CA GLY A 76 0.26 9.34 30.49
C GLY A 76 0.25 10.37 31.63
N GLY A 77 1.41 10.81 32.12
CA GLY A 77 1.59 11.98 32.98
C GLY A 77 2.65 12.96 32.48
N ASN A 78 3.30 12.68 31.35
CA ASN A 78 4.24 13.60 30.72
C ASN A 78 3.52 14.38 29.60
N PRO A 79 3.29 15.71 29.76
CA PRO A 79 2.68 16.53 28.71
C PRO A 79 3.51 16.58 27.42
N ASP A 80 4.74 16.07 27.43
CA ASP A 80 5.56 15.95 26.24
C ASP A 80 5.20 14.72 25.37
N PHE A 81 4.53 13.70 25.93
CA PHE A 81 4.09 12.51 25.20
C PHE A 81 2.64 12.71 24.71
N GLU A 82 2.53 13.21 23.49
CA GLU A 82 1.30 13.46 22.73
C GLU A 82 1.12 12.40 21.61
N PRO A 83 -0.03 12.37 20.89
CA PRO A 83 -0.32 11.39 19.85
C PRO A 83 0.85 11.14 18.89
N LEU A 84 1.20 9.87 18.67
CA LEU A 84 2.24 9.48 17.74
C LEU A 84 1.62 9.17 16.37
N GLY A 85 2.05 9.89 15.34
CA GLY A 85 1.72 9.58 13.95
C GLY A 85 2.30 8.23 13.52
N TRP A 86 1.49 7.43 12.85
CA TRP A 86 1.87 6.13 12.33
C TRP A 86 1.48 5.99 10.86
N VAL A 87 2.18 5.08 10.19
CA VAL A 87 1.80 4.57 8.87
C VAL A 87 1.71 3.04 8.94
N ALA A 88 0.67 2.50 8.33
CA ALA A 88 0.40 1.09 8.17
C ALA A 88 0.44 0.78 6.67
N PHE A 89 1.36 -0.08 6.25
CA PHE A 89 1.48 -0.45 4.84
C PHE A 89 0.62 -1.68 4.51
N GLN A 90 -0.05 -1.63 3.35
CA GLN A 90 -0.83 -2.74 2.78
C GLN A 90 -1.84 -3.36 3.78
N ALA A 91 -2.78 -2.56 4.29
CA ALA A 91 -3.85 -3.03 5.16
C ALA A 91 -4.83 -3.95 4.41
N THR A 92 -4.44 -5.19 4.18
CA THR A 92 -5.27 -6.22 3.56
C THR A 92 -5.36 -7.44 4.48
N GLU A 93 -6.43 -8.23 4.38
CA GLU A 93 -6.60 -9.46 5.18
C GLU A 93 -5.46 -10.48 5.00
N ALA A 94 -4.69 -10.39 3.92
CA ALA A 94 -3.71 -11.39 3.51
C ALA A 94 -2.26 -11.10 3.92
N SER A 95 -1.95 -9.89 4.43
CA SER A 95 -0.58 -9.51 4.80
C SER A 95 -0.55 -8.98 6.24
N PRO A 96 0.43 -9.38 7.07
CA PRO A 96 0.65 -8.71 8.34
C PRO A 96 0.91 -7.22 8.06
N VAL A 97 0.08 -6.37 8.66
CA VAL A 97 0.22 -4.92 8.55
C VAL A 97 1.55 -4.52 9.17
N VAL A 98 2.48 -4.05 8.35
CA VAL A 98 3.75 -3.51 8.85
C VAL A 98 3.49 -2.08 9.31
N LYS A 99 3.40 -1.90 10.63
CA LYS A 99 3.30 -0.58 11.26
C LYS A 99 4.70 0.01 11.42
N ALA A 100 4.87 1.26 11.02
CA ALA A 100 6.05 2.04 11.33
C ALA A 100 5.66 3.33 12.05
N ASN A 101 6.44 3.68 13.07
CA ASN A 101 6.37 5.02 13.66
C ASN A 101 6.92 6.01 12.62
N LEU A 102 6.16 7.07 12.28
CA LEU A 102 6.62 8.02 11.27
C LEU A 102 7.97 8.66 11.64
N LEU A 103 8.23 8.89 12.92
CA LEU A 103 9.51 9.42 13.39
C LEU A 103 10.69 8.47 13.11
N SER A 104 10.45 7.15 13.09
CA SER A 104 11.48 6.17 12.68
C SER A 104 11.74 6.15 11.18
N LEU A 105 10.85 6.77 10.38
CA LEU A 105 10.98 6.89 8.94
C LEU A 105 11.58 8.23 8.49
N VAL A 106 11.73 9.19 9.40
CA VAL A 106 12.45 10.43 9.12
C VAL A 106 13.95 10.13 9.07
N ASP A 107 14.66 10.72 8.09
CA ASP A 107 16.13 10.68 8.01
C ASP A 107 16.72 10.97 9.41
N PRO A 108 17.67 10.17 9.93
CA PRO A 108 18.34 10.44 11.20
C PRO A 108 18.83 11.88 11.37
N ALA A 109 19.24 12.56 10.30
CA ALA A 109 19.60 13.98 10.32
C ALA A 109 18.39 14.92 10.53
N GLY A 110 17.19 14.49 10.11
CA GLY A 110 15.90 15.16 10.33
C GLY A 110 15.22 14.84 11.66
N VAL A 111 15.51 13.67 12.28
CA VAL A 111 14.94 13.27 13.59
C VAL A 111 15.31 14.25 14.70
N ALA A 112 16.46 14.92 14.60
CA ALA A 112 16.86 15.97 15.55
C ALA A 112 15.90 17.18 15.56
N TYR A 113 15.06 17.34 14.52
CA TYR A 113 14.13 18.45 14.40
C TYR A 113 12.70 18.09 14.72
N TRP A 114 12.22 16.86 14.55
CA TRP A 114 10.80 16.56 14.71
C TRP A 114 10.52 15.82 16.02
N ARG A 115 9.65 16.40 16.85
CA ARG A 115 9.15 15.74 18.08
C ARG A 115 7.82 15.05 17.87
N ARG A 116 6.98 15.59 17.00
CA ARG A 116 5.61 15.13 16.77
C ARG A 116 5.29 15.20 15.29
N LEU A 117 4.56 14.21 14.79
CA LEU A 117 4.03 14.18 13.44
C LEU A 117 2.57 13.75 13.53
N HIS A 118 1.70 14.57 12.95
CA HIS A 118 0.29 14.28 12.74
C HIS A 118 0.08 14.19 11.23
N PRO A 119 0.13 12.97 10.65
CA PRO A 119 -0.19 12.76 9.25
C PRO A 119 -1.71 12.87 9.07
N PHE A 120 -2.16 13.57 8.04
CA PHE A 120 -3.58 13.61 7.69
C PHE A 120 -3.85 13.23 6.23
N GLU A 121 -2.79 13.01 5.43
CA GLU A 121 -2.92 12.63 4.03
C GLU A 121 -1.80 11.70 3.61
N ILE A 122 -2.12 10.74 2.74
CA ILE A 122 -1.17 9.89 2.03
C ILE A 122 -1.64 9.71 0.59
N ASN A 123 -0.75 9.90 -0.38
CA ASN A 123 -1.07 9.67 -1.79
C ASN A 123 -0.58 8.30 -2.29
N ASP A 124 -0.88 7.97 -3.55
CA ASP A 124 -0.51 6.69 -4.18
C ASP A 124 1.00 6.53 -4.41
N ARG A 125 1.79 7.60 -4.25
CA ARG A 125 3.25 7.50 -4.24
C ARG A 125 3.78 7.14 -2.85
N GLY A 126 2.91 7.03 -1.85
CA GLY A 126 3.28 6.88 -0.45
C GLY A 126 3.83 8.16 0.17
N GLU A 127 3.69 9.31 -0.50
CA GLU A 127 4.04 10.61 0.08
C GLU A 127 3.01 10.95 1.15
N ILE A 128 3.49 11.33 2.33
CA ILE A 128 2.66 11.62 3.50
C ILE A 128 2.80 13.09 3.83
N CYS A 129 1.68 13.80 3.94
CA CYS A 129 1.69 15.17 4.42
C CYS A 129 0.99 15.29 5.77
N GLY A 130 1.40 16.30 6.53
CA GLY A 130 0.94 16.46 7.89
C GLY A 130 1.42 17.74 8.55
N ILE A 131 1.09 17.87 9.83
CA ILE A 131 1.63 18.91 10.70
C ILE A 131 2.47 18.23 11.78
N GLY A 132 3.62 18.81 12.09
CA GLY A 132 4.46 18.35 13.18
C GLY A 132 4.92 19.49 14.06
N VAL A 133 5.44 19.13 15.23
CA VAL A 133 6.13 20.06 16.12
C VAL A 133 7.62 19.84 15.93
N ALA A 134 8.30 20.90 15.48
CA ALA A 134 9.74 20.85 15.32
C ALA A 134 10.45 21.45 16.54
N THR A 135 11.51 20.85 17.06
CA THR A 135 12.46 21.55 17.93
C THR A 135 13.30 22.50 17.10
N ASP A 136 13.54 23.70 17.61
CA ASP A 136 14.62 24.52 17.08
C ASP A 136 16.00 23.92 17.48
N PHE A 137 17.06 24.48 16.93
CA PHE A 137 18.44 24.07 17.24
C PHE A 137 18.83 24.21 18.72
N MET A 138 18.04 24.92 19.53
CA MET A 138 18.26 25.12 20.95
C MET A 138 17.41 24.18 21.82
N GLY A 139 16.66 23.27 21.20
CA GLY A 139 15.78 22.33 21.90
C GLY A 139 14.52 22.96 22.48
N THR A 140 14.24 24.23 22.15
CA THR A 140 12.96 24.88 22.44
C THR A 140 11.91 24.42 21.42
N SER A 141 10.67 24.27 21.88
CA SER A 141 9.54 23.89 21.03
C SER A 141 9.35 24.96 19.95
N GLY A 142 9.78 24.65 18.73
CA GLY A 142 9.38 25.42 17.56
C GLY A 142 7.89 25.27 17.34
N GLY A 143 7.26 26.30 16.77
CA GLY A 143 5.84 26.25 16.41
C GLY A 143 5.52 25.07 15.47
N ALA A 144 4.23 24.77 15.33
CA ALA A 144 3.75 23.77 14.39
C ALA A 144 4.21 24.10 12.95
N ARG A 145 4.66 23.09 12.21
CA ARG A 145 5.11 23.21 10.81
C ARG A 145 4.45 22.13 9.97
N GLY A 146 4.11 22.48 8.73
CA GLY A 146 3.77 21.47 7.74
C GLY A 146 4.99 20.62 7.39
N PHE A 147 4.77 19.34 7.12
CA PHE A 147 5.78 18.45 6.58
C PHE A 147 5.25 17.73 5.34
N LEU A 148 6.18 17.33 4.47
CA LEU A 148 5.97 16.37 3.41
C LEU A 148 7.05 15.30 3.56
N MET A 149 6.64 14.09 3.91
CA MET A 149 7.50 12.91 3.92
C MET A 149 7.40 12.24 2.56
N VAL A 150 8.51 12.22 1.84
CA VAL A 150 8.65 11.49 0.58
C VAL A 150 9.33 10.17 0.90
N PRO A 151 8.77 9.01 0.50
CA PRO A 151 9.45 7.74 0.69
C PRO A 151 10.83 7.78 0.04
N ASN A 152 11.88 7.51 0.81
CA ASN A 152 13.24 7.41 0.30
C ASN A 152 13.50 6.09 -0.46
N THR A 153 12.45 5.35 -0.81
CA THR A 153 12.55 4.11 -1.55
C THR A 153 12.14 4.37 -3.00
N PRO A 154 13.10 4.53 -3.95
CA PRO A 154 12.83 4.30 -5.37
C PRO A 154 12.32 2.86 -5.64
N ASP A 155 12.37 2.01 -4.62
CA ASP A 155 12.16 0.55 -4.64
C ASP A 155 10.70 0.10 -4.55
N ARG A 156 9.73 0.97 -4.82
CA ARG A 156 8.31 0.60 -4.74
C ARG A 156 7.69 0.52 -6.13
N PHE A 157 7.17 -0.66 -6.43
CA PHE A 157 6.23 -0.84 -7.51
C PHE A 157 5.00 0.05 -7.30
N ARG A 158 4.77 0.96 -8.25
CA ARG A 158 3.59 1.82 -8.32
C ARG A 158 2.45 1.09 -9.00
N ASN A 159 1.26 1.11 -8.41
CA ASN A 159 0.05 0.58 -9.04
C ASN A 159 -0.45 1.54 -10.14
N LEU A 160 -0.66 1.01 -11.34
CA LEU A 160 -1.24 1.71 -12.50
C LEU A 160 -2.73 1.38 -12.71
N SER A 161 -3.33 0.62 -11.80
CA SER A 161 -4.72 0.15 -11.84
C SER A 161 -4.99 -0.69 -13.11
N ARG A 162 -6.21 -0.67 -13.66
CA ARG A 162 -6.65 -1.44 -14.85
C ARG A 162 -6.88 -2.94 -14.65
N ALA A 163 -7.26 -3.34 -13.45
CA ALA A 163 -7.77 -4.69 -13.24
C ALA A 163 -9.07 -4.93 -14.03
N LEU A 164 -9.25 -6.14 -14.54
CA LEU A 164 -10.47 -6.62 -15.17
C LEU A 164 -11.05 -7.73 -14.29
N ARG A 165 -12.28 -7.52 -13.82
CA ARG A 165 -12.96 -8.43 -12.87
C ARG A 165 -13.11 -9.85 -13.43
N GLY A 166 -12.81 -10.82 -12.58
CA GLY A 166 -13.02 -12.25 -12.77
C GLY A 166 -13.96 -12.86 -11.71
N VAL A 167 -13.92 -14.19 -11.56
CA VAL A 167 -14.81 -14.95 -10.65
C VAL A 167 -14.64 -14.53 -9.18
N ASN A 168 -13.42 -14.19 -8.77
CA ASN A 168 -13.05 -13.83 -7.40
C ASN A 168 -12.90 -12.31 -7.20
N GLY A 169 -13.52 -11.49 -8.06
CA GLY A 169 -13.35 -10.03 -8.04
C GLY A 169 -12.21 -9.58 -8.95
N HIS A 170 -11.50 -8.52 -8.58
CA HIS A 170 -10.34 -8.05 -9.32
C HIS A 170 -9.09 -8.82 -8.87
N PRO A 171 -8.40 -9.54 -9.77
CA PRO A 171 -7.09 -10.09 -9.46
C PRO A 171 -6.13 -8.96 -9.05
N VAL A 172 -5.26 -9.23 -8.07
CA VAL A 172 -4.33 -8.22 -7.52
C VAL A 172 -2.91 -8.69 -7.71
N LEU A 173 -2.11 -7.89 -8.39
CA LEU A 173 -0.68 -8.05 -8.57
C LEU A 173 0.06 -7.11 -7.63
N ILE A 174 0.92 -7.69 -6.79
CA ILE A 174 1.87 -6.96 -5.96
C ILE A 174 3.28 -7.43 -6.30
N ALA A 175 4.25 -6.54 -6.13
CA ALA A 175 5.65 -6.92 -6.19
C ALA A 175 6.47 -6.16 -5.15
N LYS A 176 7.62 -6.75 -4.77
CA LYS A 176 8.55 -6.24 -3.77
C LYS A 176 9.98 -6.47 -4.27
N GLY A 177 10.90 -5.55 -3.95
CA GLY A 177 12.31 -5.61 -4.34
C GLY A 177 12.80 -4.31 -4.98
N THR A 178 14.13 -4.14 -5.04
CA THR A 178 14.77 -2.88 -5.46
C THR A 178 15.01 -2.75 -6.97
N LEU A 179 14.77 -3.82 -7.75
CA LEU A 179 15.16 -3.93 -9.15
C LEU A 179 16.64 -3.55 -9.40
N GLU A 180 17.50 -3.77 -8.39
CA GLU A 180 18.95 -3.62 -8.50
C GLU A 180 19.56 -4.92 -9.03
N PRO A 181 20.61 -4.85 -9.86
CA PRO A 181 21.28 -6.04 -10.38
C PRO A 181 21.65 -7.05 -9.29
N GLY A 182 21.10 -8.25 -9.36
CA GLY A 182 21.41 -9.33 -8.42
C GLY A 182 20.62 -9.32 -7.10
N THR A 183 19.66 -8.41 -6.91
CA THR A 183 18.82 -8.41 -5.70
C THR A 183 17.56 -9.25 -5.87
N ALA A 184 16.94 -9.66 -4.75
CA ALA A 184 15.72 -10.45 -4.79
C ALA A 184 14.53 -9.58 -5.21
N VAL A 185 13.67 -10.15 -6.05
CA VAL A 185 12.39 -9.57 -6.48
C VAL A 185 11.31 -10.65 -6.35
N ASP A 186 10.25 -10.30 -5.64
CA ASP A 186 9.08 -11.15 -5.44
C ASP A 186 7.89 -10.52 -6.14
N VAL A 187 7.19 -11.31 -6.94
CA VAL A 187 5.93 -10.94 -7.60
C VAL A 187 4.86 -11.92 -7.16
N ALA A 188 3.73 -11.41 -6.68
CA ALA A 188 2.62 -12.24 -6.23
C ALA A 188 1.29 -11.76 -6.84
N LEU A 189 0.49 -12.75 -7.24
CA LEU A 189 -0.87 -12.57 -7.74
C LEU A 189 -1.84 -13.19 -6.73
N TYR A 190 -2.95 -12.50 -6.48
CA TYR A 190 -4.05 -12.95 -5.62
C TYR A 190 -5.41 -12.75 -6.30
N LYS A 191 -6.45 -13.40 -5.77
CA LYS A 191 -7.85 -13.24 -6.21
C LYS A 191 -8.07 -13.54 -7.71
N ALA A 192 -7.22 -14.35 -8.33
CA ALA A 192 -7.45 -14.85 -9.68
C ALA A 192 -8.41 -16.05 -9.66
N ALA A 193 -8.82 -16.53 -10.82
CA ALA A 193 -9.53 -17.81 -10.93
C ALA A 193 -8.63 -18.97 -10.43
N PRO A 194 -9.13 -19.90 -9.60
CA PRO A 194 -8.36 -21.06 -9.15
C PRO A 194 -7.99 -22.02 -10.29
N ASN A 195 -6.79 -22.62 -10.23
CA ASN A 195 -6.30 -23.60 -11.23
C ASN A 195 -6.40 -23.12 -12.68
N ALA A 196 -6.23 -21.82 -12.90
CA ALA A 196 -6.37 -21.16 -14.19
C ALA A 196 -4.99 -20.92 -14.83
N SER A 197 -4.92 -21.06 -16.16
CA SER A 197 -3.76 -20.63 -16.92
C SER A 197 -3.78 -19.11 -17.10
N GLY A 198 -2.60 -18.51 -17.14
CA GLY A 198 -2.43 -17.10 -17.41
C GLY A 198 -1.03 -16.77 -17.88
N PHE A 199 -0.79 -15.49 -18.08
CA PHE A 199 0.52 -14.95 -18.43
C PHE A 199 0.82 -13.72 -17.58
N LEU A 200 2.03 -13.66 -17.04
CA LEU A 200 2.62 -12.41 -16.57
C LEU A 200 3.17 -11.68 -17.81
N MET A 201 2.52 -10.58 -18.15
CA MET A 201 2.93 -9.67 -19.20
C MET A 201 3.93 -8.68 -18.61
N LEU A 202 5.15 -8.63 -19.15
CA LEU A 202 6.20 -7.68 -18.78
C LEU A 202 6.55 -6.82 -20.00
N GLY A 203 6.62 -5.51 -19.82
CA GLY A 203 7.04 -4.55 -20.86
C GLY A 203 8.01 -3.51 -20.30
N LEU A 204 8.74 -2.84 -21.19
CA LEU A 204 9.63 -1.73 -20.85
C LEU A 204 8.98 -0.34 -21.04
N ASP A 205 7.69 -0.34 -21.40
CA ASP A 205 6.87 0.86 -21.58
C ASP A 205 5.39 0.49 -21.37
N THR A 206 4.53 1.50 -21.31
CA THR A 206 3.08 1.38 -21.23
C THR A 206 2.42 1.53 -22.61
N LEU A 207 1.43 0.67 -22.90
CA LEU A 207 0.65 0.62 -24.14
C LEU A 207 -0.78 1.14 -23.97
N TYR A 208 -1.46 0.78 -22.88
CA TYR A 208 -2.89 1.05 -22.62
C TYR A 208 -3.85 0.66 -23.77
N ALA A 209 -3.61 -0.50 -24.41
CA ALA A 209 -4.47 -0.97 -25.51
C ALA A 209 -5.68 -1.78 -25.01
N PRO A 210 -6.85 -1.69 -25.68
CA PRO A 210 -7.96 -2.59 -25.40
C PRO A 210 -7.59 -4.06 -25.66
N LEU A 211 -7.85 -4.94 -24.69
CA LEU A 211 -7.62 -6.37 -24.82
C LEU A 211 -8.74 -7.13 -24.08
N LYS A 212 -9.44 -8.04 -24.77
CA LYS A 212 -10.43 -8.96 -24.15
C LYS A 212 -11.42 -8.27 -23.18
N GLY A 213 -11.85 -7.05 -23.49
CA GLY A 213 -12.79 -6.28 -22.66
C GLY A 213 -12.16 -5.50 -21.49
N GLY A 214 -10.84 -5.60 -21.30
CA GLY A 214 -10.06 -4.78 -20.38
C GLY A 214 -9.02 -3.93 -21.11
N VAL A 215 -8.00 -3.49 -20.36
CA VAL A 215 -6.89 -2.67 -20.86
C VAL A 215 -5.58 -3.39 -20.57
N LEU A 216 -4.84 -3.74 -21.63
CA LEU A 216 -3.47 -4.22 -21.53
C LEU A 216 -2.57 -3.00 -21.31
N VAL A 217 -1.91 -2.96 -20.15
CA VAL A 217 -1.04 -1.83 -19.79
C VAL A 217 0.40 -2.02 -20.28
N PRO A 218 1.08 -3.16 -20.08
CA PRO A 218 2.46 -3.31 -20.55
C PRO A 218 2.53 -3.40 -22.08
N ASP A 219 3.49 -2.71 -22.70
CA ASP A 219 3.83 -2.95 -24.11
C ASP A 219 4.69 -4.22 -24.23
N VAL A 220 4.01 -5.34 -24.44
CA VAL A 220 4.65 -6.65 -24.69
C VAL A 220 5.02 -6.87 -26.15
N GLY A 221 4.68 -5.95 -27.06
CA GLY A 221 4.98 -6.06 -28.49
C GLY A 221 6.30 -5.41 -28.90
N SER A 222 6.81 -4.48 -28.08
CA SER A 222 8.08 -3.80 -28.30
C SER A 222 9.31 -4.64 -27.94
N ALA A 223 10.49 -4.15 -28.31
CA ALA A 223 11.75 -4.79 -27.99
C ALA A 223 11.98 -4.79 -26.48
N GLY A 224 11.82 -5.96 -25.85
CA GLY A 224 11.93 -6.14 -24.39
C GLY A 224 10.65 -6.65 -23.73
N GLY A 225 9.55 -6.76 -24.47
CA GLY A 225 8.33 -7.42 -24.01
C GLY A 225 8.55 -8.91 -23.74
N VAL A 226 8.08 -9.40 -22.59
CA VAL A 226 8.15 -10.81 -22.20
C VAL A 226 6.77 -11.28 -21.73
N MET A 227 6.37 -12.47 -22.16
CA MET A 227 5.19 -13.16 -21.64
C MET A 227 5.64 -14.43 -20.91
N LEU A 228 5.45 -14.46 -19.59
CA LEU A 228 5.81 -15.62 -18.78
C LEU A 228 4.54 -16.42 -18.47
N PRO A 229 4.43 -17.69 -18.90
CA PRO A 229 3.29 -18.51 -18.57
C PRO A 229 3.21 -18.75 -17.06
N ALA A 230 2.00 -18.71 -16.51
CA ALA A 230 1.72 -18.97 -15.11
C ALA A 230 0.46 -19.81 -14.96
N ILE A 231 0.38 -20.56 -13.86
CA ILE A 231 -0.81 -21.32 -13.47
C ILE A 231 -1.11 -20.94 -12.03
N THR A 232 -2.33 -20.51 -11.75
CA THR A 232 -2.78 -20.20 -10.39
C THR A 232 -3.02 -21.49 -9.61
N ASP A 233 -2.79 -21.45 -8.30
CA ASP A 233 -3.11 -22.56 -7.42
C ASP A 233 -4.62 -22.67 -7.12
N GLY A 234 -5.01 -23.59 -6.23
CA GLY A 234 -6.40 -23.80 -5.82
C GLY A 234 -7.03 -22.62 -5.05
N SER A 235 -6.24 -21.65 -4.61
CA SER A 235 -6.70 -20.40 -3.99
C SER A 235 -6.79 -19.24 -4.99
N GLY A 236 -6.35 -19.43 -6.24
CA GLY A 236 -6.26 -18.34 -7.22
C GLY A 236 -5.01 -17.46 -7.02
N ALA A 237 -3.94 -18.02 -6.45
CA ALA A 237 -2.69 -17.30 -6.21
C ALA A 237 -1.55 -17.81 -7.11
N VAL A 238 -0.57 -16.93 -7.35
CA VAL A 238 0.73 -17.26 -7.97
C VAL A 238 1.81 -16.49 -7.20
N THR A 239 2.95 -17.12 -6.92
CA THR A 239 4.13 -16.42 -6.40
C THR A 239 5.34 -16.76 -7.27
N LEU A 240 6.03 -15.73 -7.73
CA LEU A 240 7.29 -15.81 -8.46
C LEU A 240 8.34 -15.08 -7.65
N ALA A 241 9.29 -15.84 -7.08
CA ALA A 241 10.47 -15.31 -6.44
C ALA A 241 11.66 -15.49 -7.39
N SER A 242 12.39 -14.42 -7.68
CA SER A 242 13.56 -14.45 -8.56
C SER A 242 14.62 -13.47 -8.08
N THR A 243 15.79 -13.54 -8.70
CA THR A 243 16.81 -12.50 -8.63
C THR A 243 16.66 -11.58 -9.84
N TRP A 244 16.77 -10.26 -9.64
CA TRP A 244 16.78 -9.30 -10.73
C TRP A 244 18.03 -9.51 -11.61
N PRO A 245 17.88 -9.66 -12.95
CA PRO A 245 19.00 -10.03 -13.80
C PRO A 245 20.12 -9.00 -13.79
N VAL A 246 21.37 -9.48 -13.67
CA VAL A 246 22.55 -8.67 -13.91
C VAL A 246 22.63 -8.38 -15.42
N GLY A 247 22.41 -7.13 -15.82
CA GLY A 247 22.47 -6.71 -17.23
C GLY A 247 21.30 -5.86 -17.71
N ILE A 248 20.24 -5.73 -16.90
CA ILE A 248 19.24 -4.69 -17.13
C ILE A 248 19.84 -3.34 -16.72
N PRO A 249 19.90 -2.34 -17.61
CA PRO A 249 20.38 -1.02 -17.26
C PRO A 249 19.57 -0.40 -16.12
N ALA A 250 20.21 0.44 -15.32
CA ALA A 250 19.53 1.33 -14.39
C ALA A 250 18.62 2.31 -15.16
N ASN A 251 17.62 2.85 -14.47
CA ASN A 251 16.64 3.80 -14.98
C ASN A 251 15.76 3.26 -16.12
N VAL A 252 15.53 1.95 -16.16
CA VAL A 252 14.59 1.31 -17.09
C VAL A 252 13.27 1.10 -16.37
N GLU A 253 12.18 1.64 -16.93
CA GLU A 253 10.84 1.38 -16.41
C GLU A 253 10.40 -0.03 -16.77
N ILE A 254 9.88 -0.76 -15.79
CA ILE A 254 9.37 -2.12 -15.93
C ILE A 254 7.90 -2.10 -15.59
N VAL A 255 7.06 -2.50 -16.54
CA VAL A 255 5.60 -2.55 -16.37
C VAL A 255 5.14 -3.99 -16.40
N ALA A 256 4.32 -4.41 -15.41
CA ALA A 256 3.86 -5.78 -15.27
C ALA A 256 2.34 -5.88 -15.10
N GLN A 257 1.71 -6.88 -15.68
CA GLN A 257 0.28 -7.19 -15.50
C GLN A 257 0.01 -8.68 -15.75
N TYR A 258 -0.84 -9.31 -14.94
CA TYR A 258 -1.34 -10.66 -15.24
C TYR A 258 -2.59 -10.64 -16.10
N TRP A 259 -2.68 -11.57 -17.04
CA TRP A 259 -3.88 -11.92 -17.79
C TRP A 259 -4.21 -13.39 -17.58
N ILE A 260 -5.39 -13.68 -17.05
CA ILE A 260 -5.78 -15.02 -16.59
C ILE A 260 -7.02 -15.48 -17.35
N ALA A 261 -7.02 -16.75 -17.79
CA ALA A 261 -8.21 -17.39 -18.33
C ALA A 261 -9.26 -17.54 -17.20
N ASP A 262 -10.41 -16.90 -17.36
CA ASP A 262 -11.46 -16.85 -16.34
C ASP A 262 -12.82 -16.84 -17.01
N ALA A 263 -13.59 -17.93 -16.85
CA ALA A 263 -14.88 -18.08 -17.48
C ALA A 263 -15.94 -17.05 -17.02
N ALA A 264 -15.76 -16.44 -15.84
CA ALA A 264 -16.63 -15.38 -15.36
C ALA A 264 -16.19 -13.97 -15.81
N GLY A 265 -14.95 -13.85 -16.30
CA GLY A 265 -14.39 -12.60 -16.79
C GLY A 265 -14.86 -12.22 -18.19
N ALA A 266 -14.71 -10.94 -18.56
CA ALA A 266 -15.11 -10.46 -19.88
C ALA A 266 -14.34 -11.23 -20.97
N HIS A 267 -15.07 -11.71 -21.98
CA HIS A 267 -14.52 -12.54 -23.06
C HIS A 267 -13.73 -13.78 -22.59
N GLY A 268 -14.02 -14.30 -21.39
CA GLY A 268 -13.32 -15.45 -20.81
C GLY A 268 -11.96 -15.11 -20.19
N PHE A 269 -11.71 -13.84 -19.87
CA PHE A 269 -10.46 -13.39 -19.25
C PHE A 269 -10.71 -12.43 -18.08
N SER A 270 -9.82 -12.49 -17.11
CA SER A 270 -9.62 -11.47 -16.08
C SER A 270 -8.19 -10.93 -16.17
N ALA A 271 -7.96 -9.75 -15.58
CA ALA A 271 -6.65 -9.13 -15.55
C ALA A 271 -6.38 -8.52 -14.19
N SER A 272 -5.13 -8.58 -13.73
CA SER A 272 -4.74 -7.88 -12.51
C SER A 272 -4.65 -6.38 -12.74
N ASN A 273 -4.48 -5.61 -11.66
CA ASN A 273 -3.88 -4.29 -11.79
C ASN A 273 -2.50 -4.40 -12.44
N ALA A 274 -2.11 -3.35 -13.17
CA ALA A 274 -0.77 -3.19 -13.66
C ALA A 274 0.09 -2.52 -12.58
N ILE A 275 1.38 -2.84 -12.57
CA ILE A 275 2.37 -2.21 -11.69
C ILE A 275 3.57 -1.74 -12.50
N THR A 276 4.27 -0.72 -12.01
CA THR A 276 5.50 -0.24 -12.63
C THR A 276 6.59 0.11 -11.61
N GLN A 277 7.85 -0.13 -11.95
CA GLN A 277 9.00 0.35 -11.18
C GLN A 277 10.17 0.65 -12.12
N THR A 278 10.97 1.65 -11.75
CA THR A 278 12.21 1.98 -12.44
C THR A 278 13.36 1.21 -11.81
N SER A 279 14.18 0.51 -12.61
CA SER A 279 15.40 -0.15 -12.12
C SER A 279 16.42 0.86 -11.57
N ASN A 280 17.16 0.44 -10.55
CA ASN A 280 18.25 1.24 -9.96
C ASN A 280 19.63 0.84 -10.50
#